data_AF-A0A9D1IKQ2-F1
#
_entry.id   AF-A0A9D1IKQ2-F1
#
_cell.length_a   1.000
_cell.length_b   1.000
_cell.length_c   1.000
_cell.angle_alpha   90.00
_cell.angle_beta   90.00
_cell.angle_gamma   90.00
#
_symmetry.space_group_name_H-M   'P 1'
#
loop_
_entity.id
_entity.type
_entity.pdbx_description
1 polymer ?
#
loop_
_entity_poly.entity_id
_entity_poly.type
_entity_poly.pdbx_seq_one_letter_code
_entity_poly.pdbx_strand_id
1 'polypeptide(L)'
;MRRLAFLLACVFVCFFAAASDADDRCSALSDALIAGDFSRAEDLANELYVGKSNCSAANLADLAIAYHMLAEKASDAVSRYDFVLKTIDSYRSAAKKDAAEASARFKEKGTDMAAVVADYEANLGEYQKAVADSMNF
;
A
#
# COMPACT_ATOMS: atom_id res chain seq x y z
N MET A 1 -24.52 -30.25 -13.11
CA MET A 1 -23.89 -29.04 -13.73
C MET A 1 -24.47 -27.71 -13.23
N ARG A 2 -25.79 -27.60 -12.96
CA ARG A 2 -26.43 -26.33 -12.50
C ARG A 2 -25.94 -25.78 -11.15
N ARG A 3 -25.50 -26.65 -10.23
CA ARG A 3 -24.92 -26.26 -8.92
C ARG A 3 -23.45 -25.80 -9.01
N LEU A 4 -22.69 -26.31 -9.98
CA LEU A 4 -21.30 -25.92 -10.19
C LEU A 4 -21.21 -24.51 -10.81
N ALA A 5 -22.12 -24.19 -11.73
CA ALA A 5 -22.22 -22.87 -12.34
C ALA A 5 -22.63 -21.77 -11.34
N PHE A 6 -23.47 -22.11 -10.34
CA PHE A 6 -23.88 -21.16 -9.29
C PHE A 6 -22.74 -20.82 -8.31
N LEU A 7 -21.94 -21.82 -7.93
CA LEU A 7 -20.74 -21.59 -7.09
C LEU A 7 -19.68 -20.79 -7.84
N LEU A 8 -19.47 -21.06 -9.14
CA LEU A 8 -18.55 -20.27 -9.97
C LEU A 8 -18.99 -18.81 -10.10
N ALA A 9 -20.31 -18.57 -10.25
CA ALA A 9 -20.88 -17.23 -10.34
C ALA A 9 -20.77 -16.43 -9.03
N CYS A 10 -20.99 -17.06 -7.87
CA CYS A 10 -20.80 -16.39 -6.57
C CYS A 10 -19.33 -16.01 -6.33
N VAL A 11 -18.38 -16.87 -6.68
CA VAL A 11 -16.95 -16.54 -6.56
C VAL A 11 -16.58 -15.38 -7.50
N PHE A 12 -17.12 -15.34 -8.71
CA PHE A 12 -16.88 -14.25 -9.66
C PHE A 12 -17.45 -12.90 -9.18
N VAL A 13 -18.67 -12.88 -8.63
CA VAL A 13 -19.30 -11.64 -8.13
C VAL A 13 -18.59 -11.09 -6.89
N CYS A 14 -18.11 -11.95 -5.99
CA CYS A 14 -17.33 -11.52 -4.83
C CYS A 14 -15.98 -10.91 -5.24
N PHE A 15 -15.34 -11.40 -6.30
CA PHE A 15 -14.08 -10.84 -6.81
C PHE A 15 -14.24 -9.43 -7.38
N PHE A 16 -15.32 -9.16 -8.11
CA PHE A 16 -15.58 -7.82 -8.66
C PHE A 16 -15.99 -6.79 -7.61
N ALA A 17 -16.80 -7.20 -6.62
CA ALA A 17 -17.18 -6.30 -5.52
C ALA A 17 -15.97 -5.94 -4.64
N ALA A 18 -15.08 -6.89 -4.35
CA ALA A 18 -13.86 -6.63 -3.60
C ALA A 18 -12.87 -5.74 -4.37
N ALA A 19 -12.86 -5.81 -5.70
CA ALA A 19 -12.04 -4.94 -6.54
C ALA A 19 -12.58 -3.50 -6.59
N SER A 20 -13.90 -3.32 -6.78
CA SER A 20 -14.51 -1.98 -6.77
C SER A 20 -14.36 -1.27 -5.44
N ASP A 21 -14.49 -2.00 -4.33
CA ASP A 21 -14.28 -1.44 -2.98
C ASP A 21 -12.83 -1.00 -2.77
N ALA A 22 -11.85 -1.68 -3.38
CA ALA A 22 -10.44 -1.29 -3.28
C ALA A 22 -10.13 -0.02 -4.08
N ASP A 23 -10.72 0.13 -5.28
CA ASP A 23 -10.57 1.33 -6.11
C ASP A 23 -11.16 2.59 -5.44
N ASP A 24 -12.36 2.47 -4.85
CA ASP A 24 -12.99 3.56 -4.11
C ASP A 24 -12.16 3.96 -2.88
N ARG A 25 -11.59 2.97 -2.18
CA ARG A 25 -10.70 3.22 -1.02
C ARG A 25 -9.39 3.87 -1.44
N CYS A 26 -8.78 3.46 -2.55
CA CYS A 26 -7.57 4.10 -3.08
C CYS A 26 -7.84 5.57 -3.46
N SER A 27 -9.03 5.85 -4.00
CA SER A 27 -9.46 7.22 -4.30
C SER A 27 -9.61 8.03 -3.01
N ALA A 28 -10.33 7.51 -2.01
CA ALA A 28 -10.49 8.16 -0.70
C ALA A 28 -9.15 8.36 0.03
N LEU A 29 -8.21 7.42 -0.11
CA LEU A 29 -6.85 7.52 0.43
C LEU A 29 -6.08 8.67 -0.23
N SER A 30 -6.14 8.76 -1.56
CA SER A 30 -5.52 9.86 -2.31
C SER A 30 -6.10 11.22 -1.87
N ASP A 31 -7.41 11.32 -1.71
CA ASP A 31 -8.07 12.55 -1.26
C ASP A 31 -7.63 12.94 0.16
N ALA A 32 -7.52 11.98 1.08
CA ALA A 32 -7.03 12.23 2.44
C ALA A 32 -5.57 12.73 2.45
N LEU A 33 -4.70 12.13 1.63
CA LEU A 33 -3.30 12.55 1.49
C LEU A 33 -3.19 13.97 0.91
N ILE A 34 -4.00 14.31 -0.10
CA ILE A 34 -4.05 15.66 -0.69
C ILE A 34 -4.57 16.69 0.33
N ALA A 35 -5.56 16.31 1.14
CA ALA A 35 -6.10 17.16 2.20
C ALA A 35 -5.16 17.31 3.40
N GLY A 36 -4.06 16.53 3.48
CA GLY A 36 -3.16 16.49 4.62
C GLY A 36 -3.75 15.81 5.86
N ASP A 37 -4.84 15.05 5.69
CA ASP A 37 -5.46 14.27 6.76
C ASP A 37 -4.74 12.92 6.91
N PHE A 38 -3.53 12.97 7.49
CA PHE A 38 -2.65 11.82 7.59
C PHE A 38 -3.20 10.72 8.52
N SER A 39 -4.02 11.07 9.51
CA SER A 39 -4.69 10.08 10.37
C SER A 39 -5.69 9.26 9.56
N ARG A 40 -6.54 9.91 8.78
CA ARG A 40 -7.49 9.22 7.91
C ARG A 40 -6.79 8.44 6.80
N ALA A 41 -5.72 9.00 6.24
CA ALA A 41 -4.93 8.31 5.23
C ALA A 41 -4.30 7.02 5.78
N GLU A 42 -3.80 7.05 7.02
CA GLU A 42 -3.28 5.85 7.69
C GLU A 42 -4.36 4.78 7.87
N ASP A 43 -5.53 5.16 8.37
CA ASP A 43 -6.66 4.22 8.57
C ASP A 43 -7.04 3.53 7.26
N LEU A 44 -7.24 4.31 6.19
CA LEU A 44 -7.60 3.81 4.86
C LEU A 44 -6.50 2.93 4.26
N ALA A 45 -5.23 3.32 4.41
CA ALA A 45 -4.09 2.54 3.96
C ALA A 45 -4.02 1.20 4.70
N ASN A 46 -4.19 1.19 6.02
CA ASN A 46 -4.19 -0.03 6.82
C ASN A 46 -5.33 -0.98 6.45
N GLU A 47 -6.53 -0.47 6.21
CA GLU A 47 -7.64 -1.29 5.71
C GLU A 47 -7.34 -1.93 4.35
N LEU A 48 -6.81 -1.13 3.40
CA LEU A 48 -6.37 -1.63 2.10
C LEU A 48 -5.27 -2.68 2.22
N TYR A 49 -4.32 -2.47 3.15
CA TYR A 49 -3.22 -3.39 3.38
C TYR A 49 -3.67 -4.73 3.94
N VAL A 50 -4.66 -4.75 4.83
CA VAL A 50 -5.29 -6.01 5.31
C VAL A 50 -5.97 -6.75 4.15
N GLY A 51 -6.63 -6.02 3.24
CA GLY A 51 -7.30 -6.55 2.05
C GLY A 51 -6.42 -6.70 0.80
N LYS A 52 -5.09 -6.55 0.91
CA LYS A 52 -4.20 -6.33 -0.25
C LYS A 52 -4.17 -7.46 -1.28
N SER A 53 -4.55 -8.69 -0.90
CA SER A 53 -4.67 -9.81 -1.84
C SER A 53 -5.71 -9.56 -2.95
N ASN A 54 -6.75 -8.77 -2.64
CA ASN A 54 -7.83 -8.43 -3.56
C ASN A 54 -7.51 -7.18 -4.42
N CYS A 55 -6.52 -6.37 -4.02
CA CYS A 55 -6.15 -5.12 -4.69
C CYS A 55 -5.48 -5.36 -6.06
N SER A 56 -5.81 -4.57 -7.08
CA SER A 56 -5.09 -4.57 -8.37
C SER A 56 -3.61 -4.17 -8.21
N ALA A 57 -2.77 -4.31 -9.26
CA ALA A 57 -1.40 -3.82 -9.17
C ALA A 57 -1.38 -2.29 -9.05
N ALA A 58 -2.33 -1.59 -9.67
CA ALA A 58 -2.52 -0.15 -9.52
C ALA A 58 -2.88 0.23 -8.07
N ASN A 59 -3.81 -0.47 -7.42
CA ASN A 59 -4.15 -0.21 -6.01
C ASN A 59 -2.94 -0.43 -5.08
N LEU A 60 -2.18 -1.51 -5.32
CA LEU A 60 -0.97 -1.81 -4.56
C LEU A 60 0.13 -0.77 -4.78
N ALA A 61 0.24 -0.24 -5.98
CA ALA A 61 1.15 0.87 -6.29
C ALA A 61 0.74 2.17 -5.57
N ASP A 62 -0.56 2.51 -5.59
CA ASP A 62 -1.09 3.65 -4.84
C ASP A 62 -0.86 3.48 -3.32
N LEU A 63 -1.04 2.26 -2.80
CA LEU A 63 -0.78 1.93 -1.41
C LEU A 63 0.70 2.08 -1.05
N ALA A 64 1.61 1.68 -1.93
CA ALA A 64 3.06 1.85 -1.71
C ALA A 64 3.44 3.34 -1.63
N ILE A 65 2.90 4.17 -2.52
CA ILE A 65 3.11 5.63 -2.48
C ILE A 65 2.52 6.22 -1.19
N ALA A 66 1.32 5.81 -0.81
CA ALA A 66 0.67 6.29 0.41
C ALA A 66 1.50 6.00 1.66
N TYR A 67 2.00 4.77 1.81
CA TYR A 67 2.87 4.44 2.93
C TYR A 67 4.21 5.17 2.89
N HIS A 68 4.78 5.43 1.71
CA HIS A 68 5.96 6.28 1.60
C HIS A 68 5.68 7.69 2.15
N MET A 69 4.58 8.31 1.74
CA MET A 69 4.17 9.62 2.24
C MET A 69 3.91 9.61 3.75
N LEU A 70 3.26 8.56 4.28
CA LEU A 70 3.05 8.40 5.72
C LEU A 70 4.38 8.25 6.48
N ALA A 71 5.36 7.51 5.92
CA ALA A 71 6.69 7.38 6.50
C ALA A 71 7.43 8.74 6.59
N GLU A 72 7.31 9.59 5.57
CA GLU A 72 7.87 10.94 5.58
C GLU A 72 7.22 11.86 6.62
N LYS A 73 5.97 11.59 6.99
CA LYS A 73 5.19 12.39 7.96
C LYS A 73 5.15 11.81 9.37
N ALA A 74 5.56 10.56 9.54
CA ALA A 74 5.58 9.90 10.84
C ALA A 74 6.45 10.68 11.83
N SER A 75 5.86 10.99 13.00
CA SER A 75 6.50 11.74 14.08
C SER A 75 7.37 10.86 14.98
N ASP A 76 7.14 9.55 14.98
CA ASP A 76 7.86 8.58 15.80
C ASP A 76 8.54 7.49 14.96
N ALA A 77 9.57 6.87 15.55
CA ALA A 77 10.39 5.87 14.87
C ALA A 77 9.65 4.55 14.60
N VAL A 78 8.70 4.17 15.45
CA VAL A 78 7.95 2.91 15.34
C VAL A 78 7.02 2.98 14.12
N SER A 79 6.19 4.00 14.04
CA SER A 79 5.28 4.23 12.92
C SER A 79 6.06 4.41 11.62
N ARG A 80 7.15 5.19 11.64
CA ARG A 80 7.99 5.36 10.45
C ARG A 80 8.54 4.03 9.93
N TYR A 81 9.07 3.19 10.83
CA TYR A 81 9.61 1.89 10.44
C TYR A 81 8.54 0.95 9.89
N ASP A 82 7.36 0.90 10.51
CA ASP A 82 6.22 0.12 10.00
C ASP A 82 5.80 0.57 8.60
N PHE A 83 5.66 1.89 8.38
CA PHE A 83 5.31 2.42 7.06
C PHE A 83 6.39 2.16 6.01
N VAL A 84 7.69 2.21 6.36
CA VAL A 84 8.79 1.81 5.48
C VAL A 84 8.64 0.35 5.04
N LEU A 85 8.38 -0.56 5.99
CA LEU A 85 8.18 -1.97 5.67
C LEU A 85 6.96 -2.20 4.77
N LYS A 86 5.84 -1.53 5.08
CA LYS A 86 4.62 -1.61 4.28
C LYS A 86 4.79 -1.01 2.88
N THR A 87 5.58 0.05 2.74
CA THR A 87 5.96 0.63 1.44
C THR A 87 6.66 -0.43 0.57
N ILE A 88 7.70 -1.07 1.11
CA ILE A 88 8.48 -2.10 0.40
C ILE A 88 7.58 -3.28 0.01
N ASP A 89 6.76 -3.77 0.95
CA ASP A 89 5.88 -4.91 0.71
C ASP A 89 4.81 -4.61 -0.35
N SER A 90 4.17 -3.44 -0.28
CA SER A 90 3.16 -3.02 -1.26
C SER A 90 3.77 -2.83 -2.65
N TYR A 91 4.97 -2.24 -2.76
CA TYR A 91 5.69 -2.10 -4.02
C TYR A 91 6.00 -3.47 -4.64
N ARG A 92 6.58 -4.39 -3.87
CA ARG A 92 6.90 -5.75 -4.33
C ARG A 92 5.64 -6.52 -4.71
N SER A 93 4.55 -6.34 -3.97
CA SER A 93 3.25 -6.95 -4.24
C SER A 93 2.65 -6.43 -5.56
N ALA A 94 2.73 -5.13 -5.81
CA ALA A 94 2.30 -4.52 -7.07
C ALA A 94 3.08 -5.10 -8.25
N ALA A 95 4.42 -5.08 -8.17
CA ALA A 95 5.30 -5.60 -9.21
C ALA A 95 5.10 -7.10 -9.48
N LYS A 96 4.84 -7.89 -8.44
CA LYS A 96 4.52 -9.32 -8.57
C LYS A 96 3.18 -9.56 -9.25
N LYS A 97 2.19 -8.69 -9.02
CA LYS A 97 0.84 -8.84 -9.57
C LYS A 97 0.77 -8.43 -11.03
N ASP A 98 1.29 -7.25 -11.36
CA ASP A 98 1.51 -6.78 -12.73
C ASP A 98 2.57 -5.66 -12.73
N ALA A 99 3.77 -5.97 -13.19
CA ALA A 99 4.89 -5.02 -13.20
C ALA A 99 4.69 -3.85 -14.17
N ALA A 100 3.99 -4.08 -15.29
CA ALA A 100 3.77 -3.04 -16.29
C ALA A 100 2.72 -2.03 -15.81
N GLU A 101 1.61 -2.53 -15.25
CA GLU A 101 0.57 -1.70 -14.63
C GLU A 101 1.13 -0.90 -13.44
N ALA A 102 1.87 -1.55 -12.54
CA ALA A 102 2.50 -0.88 -11.40
C ALA A 102 3.47 0.22 -11.85
N SER A 103 4.35 -0.07 -12.81
CA SER A 103 5.31 0.91 -13.34
C SER A 103 4.61 2.10 -14.02
N ALA A 104 3.53 1.85 -14.77
CA ALA A 104 2.74 2.92 -15.37
C ALA A 104 2.11 3.81 -14.29
N ARG A 105 1.59 3.21 -13.22
CA ARG A 105 0.98 3.94 -12.10
C ARG A 105 1.99 4.80 -11.34
N PHE A 106 3.19 4.28 -11.02
CA PHE A 106 4.25 5.07 -10.39
C PHE A 106 4.67 6.27 -11.23
N LYS A 107 4.78 6.08 -12.56
CA LYS A 107 5.10 7.16 -13.50
C LYS A 107 4.01 8.22 -13.56
N GLU A 108 2.73 7.82 -13.56
CA GLU A 108 1.59 8.74 -13.52
C GLU A 108 1.62 9.62 -12.27
N LYS A 109 1.99 9.04 -11.12
CA LYS A 109 2.07 9.74 -9.82
C LYS A 109 3.38 10.50 -9.63
N GLY A 110 4.32 10.43 -10.57
CA GLY A 110 5.58 11.15 -10.53
C GLY A 110 6.53 10.75 -9.39
N THR A 111 6.36 9.55 -8.83
CA THR A 111 7.18 9.04 -7.71
C THR A 111 8.11 7.93 -8.21
N ASP A 112 9.42 8.11 -8.06
CA ASP A 112 10.40 7.06 -8.36
C ASP A 112 10.44 6.03 -7.22
N MET A 113 9.41 5.18 -7.16
CA MET A 113 9.26 4.18 -6.11
C MET A 113 10.38 3.13 -6.13
N ALA A 114 11.04 2.92 -7.27
CA ALA A 114 12.19 2.01 -7.33
C ALA A 114 13.37 2.59 -6.55
N ALA A 115 13.66 3.89 -6.71
CA ALA A 115 14.69 4.57 -5.93
C ALA A 115 14.33 4.65 -4.44
N VAL A 116 13.08 4.98 -4.10
CA VAL A 116 12.59 5.01 -2.71
C VAL A 116 12.78 3.66 -2.03
N VAL A 117 12.33 2.58 -2.67
CA VAL A 117 12.45 1.23 -2.10
C VAL A 117 13.90 0.79 -1.97
N ALA A 118 14.76 1.12 -2.94
CA ALA A 118 16.18 0.82 -2.85
C ALA A 118 16.86 1.54 -1.67
N ASP A 119 16.53 2.82 -1.45
CA ASP A 119 17.02 3.58 -0.30
C ASP A 119 16.53 2.99 1.03
N TYR A 120 15.23 2.69 1.12
CA TYR A 120 14.67 2.06 2.31
C TYR A 120 15.32 0.72 2.61
N GLU A 121 15.49 -0.16 1.62
CA GLU A 121 16.14 -1.46 1.78
C GLU A 121 17.60 -1.33 2.23
N ALA A 122 18.34 -0.35 1.70
CA ALA A 122 19.72 -0.08 2.09
C ALA A 122 19.82 0.42 3.55
N ASN A 123 18.83 1.19 4.02
CA ASN A 123 18.84 1.84 5.33
C ASN A 123 17.94 1.14 6.37
N LEU A 124 17.42 -0.07 6.09
CA LEU A 124 16.55 -0.80 7.03
C LEU A 124 17.14 -0.93 8.44
N GLY A 125 18.46 -1.14 8.54
CA GLY A 125 19.16 -1.23 9.82
C GLY A 125 19.12 0.07 10.64
N GLU A 126 19.10 1.22 9.97
CA GLU A 126 19.01 2.54 10.62
C GLU A 126 17.61 2.77 11.20
N TYR A 127 16.56 2.41 10.46
CA TYR A 127 15.19 2.48 10.96
C TYR A 127 14.97 1.53 12.15
N GLN A 128 15.48 0.30 12.08
CA GLN A 128 15.43 -0.66 13.20
C GLN A 128 16.15 -0.12 14.43
N LYS A 129 17.33 0.48 14.25
CA LYS A 129 18.07 1.10 15.34
C LYS A 129 17.30 2.26 15.96
N ALA A 130 16.70 3.13 15.15
CA ALA A 130 15.89 4.24 15.64
C ALA A 130 14.70 3.75 16.50
N VAL A 131 14.07 2.64 16.12
CA VAL A 131 13.04 1.99 16.96
C VAL A 131 13.62 1.53 18.28
N ALA A 132 14.74 0.79 18.26
CA ALA A 132 15.37 0.29 19.49
C ALA A 132 15.77 1.45 20.43
N ASP A 133 16.36 2.51 19.89
CA ASP A 133 16.75 3.69 20.65
C ASP A 133 15.54 4.40 21.28
N SER A 134 14.39 4.43 20.60
CA SER A 134 13.15 5.03 21.13
C SER A 134 12.52 4.27 22.29
N MET A 135 12.80 2.97 22.42
CA MET A 135 12.24 2.10 23.46
C MET A 135 13.10 2.03 24.73
N ASN A 136 14.32 2.58 24.69
CA ASN A 136 15.28 2.57 25.79
C ASN A 136 15.22 3.84 26.67
N PHE A 137 14.19 4.67 26.50
CA PHE A 137 13.87 5.86 27.31
C PHE A 137 12.66 5.59 28.22
#